data_AF-A0A846PA42-F1
#
_entry.id   AF-A0A846PA42-F1
#
_cell.length_a   1.000
_cell.length_b   1.000
_cell.length_c   1.000
_cell.angle_alpha   90.00
_cell.angle_beta   90.00
_cell.angle_gamma   90.00
#
_symmetry.space_group_name_H-M   'P 1'
#
loop_
_entity.id
_entity.type
_entity.pdbx_description
1 polymer ?
#
loop_
_entity_poly.entity_id
_entity_poly.type
_entity_poly.pdbx_seq_one_letter_code
_entity_poly.pdbx_strand_id
1 'polypeptide(L)' 'TVQALKYLGFEAKRFRLEWISASEGARFAKVVAEFTDQIKELGPNPIGKVKEKT' A
#
# COMPACT_ATOMS: atom_id res chain seq x y z
N THR A 1 -6.33 12.69 -4.88
CA THR A 1 -6.35 11.21 -4.78
C THR A 1 -5.59 10.69 -3.57
N VAL A 2 -4.26 10.86 -3.43
CA VAL A 2 -3.52 10.41 -2.20
C VAL A 2 -3.96 11.17 -0.93
N GLN A 3 -4.38 12.42 -1.07
CA GLN A 3 -4.82 13.23 0.07
C GLN A 3 -6.10 12.69 0.73
N ALA A 4 -7.04 12.13 -0.05
CA ALA A 4 -8.26 11.52 0.50
C ALA A 4 -7.94 10.34 1.42
N LEU A 5 -6.95 9.51 1.06
CA LEU A 5 -6.51 8.38 1.87
C LEU A 5 -5.87 8.83 3.19
N LYS A 6 -5.11 9.93 3.17
CA LYS A 6 -4.57 10.52 4.41
C LYS A 6 -5.68 10.99 5.36
N TYR A 7 -6.74 11.61 4.84
CA TYR A 7 -7.90 11.98 5.66
C TYR A 7 -8.60 10.77 6.31
N LEU A 8 -8.54 9.60 5.65
CA LEU A 8 -9.05 8.33 6.17
C LEU A 8 -8.07 7.63 7.13
N GLY A 9 -6.95 8.27 7.51
CA GLY A 9 -5.96 7.72 8.42
C GLY A 9 -4.98 6.74 7.78
N PHE A 10 -4.94 6.63 6.45
CA PHE A 10 -3.95 5.80 5.77
C PHE A 10 -2.60 6.50 5.68
N GLU A 11 -1.55 5.78 6.06
CA GLU A 11 -0.18 6.18 5.77
C GLU A 11 0.06 6.21 4.26
N ALA A 12 0.59 7.33 3.74
CA ALA A 12 0.81 7.50 2.29
C ALA A 12 1.70 6.42 1.68
N LYS A 13 2.62 5.84 2.46
CA LYS A 13 3.50 4.75 2.04
C LYS A 13 2.77 3.43 1.76
N ARG A 14 1.52 3.27 2.21
CA ARG A 14 0.68 2.08 1.95
C ARG A 14 -0.12 2.17 0.65
N PHE A 15 0.09 3.22 -0.14
CA PHE A 15 -0.52 3.41 -1.45
C PHE A 15 0.56 3.69 -2.50
N ARG A 16 0.53 2.93 -3.59
CA ARG A 16 1.45 3.10 -4.72
C ARG A 16 0.66 2.93 -6.02
N LEU A 17 0.88 3.83 -6.98
CA LEU A 17 0.30 3.78 -8.31
C LEU A 17 1.42 3.60 -9.33
N GLU A 18 1.31 2.59 -10.16
CA GLU A 18 2.29 2.26 -11.20
C GLU A 18 1.55 1.92 -12.50
N TRP A 19 2.03 2.45 -13.61
CA TRP A 19 1.54 2.11 -14.95
C TRP A 19 2.44 1.05 -15.56
N ILE A 20 1.88 -0.13 -15.80
CA ILE A 20 2.60 -1.30 -16.31
C ILE A 20 1.77 -1.90 -17.43
N SER A 21 2.35 -1.99 -18.63
CA SER A 21 1.70 -2.57 -19.80
C SER A 21 1.73 -4.09 -19.80
N ALA A 22 0.95 -4.72 -20.70
CA ALA A 22 0.86 -6.18 -20.81
C ALA A 22 2.20 -6.87 -21.13
N SER A 23 3.13 -6.17 -21.78
CA SER A 23 4.45 -6.70 -22.15
C SER A 23 5.50 -6.55 -21.04
N GLU A 24 5.21 -5.87 -19.94
CA GLU A 24 6.16 -5.54 -18.88
C GLU A 24 6.09 -6.50 -17.67
N GLY A 25 5.92 -7.80 -17.92
CA GLY A 25 5.75 -8.81 -16.86
C GLY A 25 6.87 -8.83 -15.82
N ALA A 26 8.13 -8.69 -16.25
CA ALA A 26 9.27 -8.63 -15.33
C ALA A 26 9.24 -7.40 -14.40
N ARG A 27 8.79 -6.25 -14.93
CA ARG A 27 8.64 -5.02 -14.14
C ARG A 27 7.51 -5.16 -13.14
N PHE A 28 6.38 -5.78 -13.53
CA PHE A 28 5.29 -6.10 -12.62
C PHE A 28 5.77 -6.95 -11.44
N ALA A 29 6.46 -8.05 -11.71
CA ALA A 29 6.97 -8.92 -10.66
C ALA A 29 7.88 -8.18 -9.68
N LYS A 30 8.79 -7.35 -10.19
CA LYS A 30 9.69 -6.53 -9.37
C LYS A 30 8.94 -5.51 -8.50
N VAL A 31 8.03 -4.74 -9.10
CA VAL A 31 7.24 -3.72 -8.39
C VAL A 31 6.40 -4.35 -7.28
N VAL A 32 5.75 -5.49 -7.56
CA VAL A 32 4.94 -6.20 -6.55
C VAL A 32 5.82 -6.74 -5.43
N ALA A 33 6.99 -7.30 -5.73
CA ALA A 33 7.92 -7.79 -4.71
C ALA A 33 8.39 -6.65 -3.78
N GLU A 34 8.90 -5.56 -4.36
CA GLU A 34 9.37 -4.40 -3.61
C GLU A 34 8.27 -3.78 -2.74
N PHE A 35 7.07 -3.60 -3.31
CA PHE A 35 5.96 -3.04 -2.56
C PHE A 35 5.48 -3.99 -1.45
N THR A 36 5.49 -5.30 -1.69
CA THR A 36 5.16 -6.30 -0.68
C THR A 36 6.13 -6.23 0.50
N ASP A 37 7.42 -6.13 0.25
CA ASP A 37 8.44 -6.04 1.30
C ASP A 37 8.32 -4.73 2.08
N GLN A 38 8.07 -3.61 1.40
CA GLN A 38 7.76 -2.34 2.05
C GLN A 38 6.55 -2.44 2.99
N ILE A 39 5.46 -3.12 2.57
CA ILE A 39 4.28 -3.29 3.43
C ILE A 39 4.59 -4.19 4.64
N LYS A 40 5.41 -5.24 4.47
CA LYS A 40 5.87 -6.07 5.59
C LYS A 40 6.67 -5.26 6.60
N GLU A 41 7.59 -4.41 6.14
CA GLU A 41 8.40 -3.52 7.00
C GLU A 41 7.53 -2.51 7.78
N LEU A 42 6.48 -1.97 7.15
CA LEU A 42 5.52 -1.08 7.81
C LEU A 42 4.64 -1.79 8.84
N GLY A 43 4.60 -3.13 8.81
CA GLY A 43 3.82 -3.93 9.73
C GLY A 43 2.29 -3.79 9.56
N PRO A 44 1.50 -4.34 10.50
CA PRO A 44 0.04 -4.38 10.42
C PRO A 44 -0.60 -3.00 10.24
N ASN A 45 -1.68 -2.94 9.45
CA ASN A 45 -2.42 -1.70 9.22
C ASN A 45 -3.05 -1.19 10.55
N PRO A 46 -2.80 0.06 10.97
CA PRO A 46 -3.34 0.63 12.20
C PRO A 46 -4.87 0.79 12.19
N ILE A 47 -5.52 0.90 11.02
CA ILE A 47 -6.97 1.13 10.90
C ILE A 47 -7.78 -0.12 11.31
N GLY A 48 -7.24 -1.32 11.13
CA GLY A 48 -7.89 -2.56 11.60
C GLY A 48 -7.79 -2.80 13.11
N LYS A 49 -7.05 -1.94 13.84
CA LYS A 49 -6.95 -1.97 15.31
C LYS A 49 -7.89 -0.98 16.00
N VAL A 50 -8.88 -0.44 15.29
CA VAL A 50 -10.09 0.08 15.95
C VAL A 50 -10.73 -1.11 16.65
N LYS A 51 -10.25 -1.39 17.87
CA LYS A 51 -11.00 -2.15 18.86
C LYS A 51 -12.37 -1.50 18.91
N GLU A 52 -13.42 -2.32 18.90
CA GLU A 52 -14.66 -2.00 19.59
C GLU A 52 -14.28 -1.41 20.96
N LYS A 53 -14.19 -0.09 21.01
CA LYS A 53 -14.12 0.67 22.23
C LYS A 53 -15.25 1.67 22.07
N THR A 54 -16.35 1.27 22.70
CA THR A 54 -17.60 1.99 22.93
C THR A 54 -18.67 1.77 21.87
#